data_AF-A0A2N1C1X6-F1
#
_entry.id   AF-A0A2N1C1X6-F1
#
_cell.length_a   1.000
_cell.length_b   1.000
_cell.length_c   1.000
_cell.angle_alpha   90.00
_cell.angle_beta   90.00
_cell.angle_gamma   90.00
#
_symmetry.space_group_name_H-M   'P 1'
#
loop_
_entity.id
_entity.type
_entity.pdbx_description
1 polymer ?
#
loop_
_entity_poly.entity_id
_entity_poly.type
_entity_poly.pdbx_seq_one_letter_code
_entity_poly.pdbx_strand_id
1 'polypeptide(L)'
;MNQPIKIIDLFSGPGGLGEGFTSLKNTDGSSPFQIGISIEKEPSAYRTLKLRAFFRQFNGDAPKEYYDFLKGELGKTPEEQLYKIPKFSTQVAMAEQEAQNLELGKDNQIINKKIIEAIGEEECILIGGPPCQAYSLAGNRSNKDYDPTLDPRNFLYKEYLKVIAQFQPAVFVMENVKGMLSAKVNGVSIYETIFTDLHNPCKSVNTEPQTNRQKHNYKVLSLVVPENEDKALNPRDFIVYSEQYGIPQRRHRVILLGVREDIYPNVGSIGLTKSEHQATVMDVIFDLPKLRSGLSKIQNTKENWVHNIQNDAKKSIVSLNAIKQLEIANSIKSVIQKIQEPSDKQGQVFALKRTSDIENDEFKNWFYDKSLGKYITNHETRGHLTADLQRYLFCSIWGSVSKEFNWASRSPKSKDYPEYLIPKHKNFKSGKFADRFRVQPWDIPATTITCHISKDGHYYIHPDPLQCRSLTVREAARIQTFPDNYFFVGNRTEQYVQVGNAVPPLLAKKIANNVLSILR
;
A
#
# COMPACT_ATOMS: atom_id res chain seq x y z
N MET A 1 -12.10 30.80 -10.18
CA MET A 1 -11.68 29.50 -9.63
C MET A 1 -12.31 28.44 -10.51
N ASN A 2 -11.51 27.70 -11.28
CA ASN A 2 -12.03 26.55 -12.03
C ASN A 2 -12.48 25.49 -11.03
N GLN A 3 -13.62 24.86 -11.28
CA GLN A 3 -14.10 23.75 -10.46
C GLN A 3 -13.08 22.59 -10.46
N PRO A 4 -12.98 21.83 -9.35
CA PRO A 4 -12.05 20.71 -9.26
C PRO A 4 -12.43 19.61 -10.26
N ILE A 5 -11.42 19.01 -10.90
CA ILE A 5 -11.61 17.93 -11.87
C ILE A 5 -12.08 16.67 -11.12
N LYS A 6 -13.20 16.10 -11.57
CA LYS A 6 -13.81 14.93 -10.95
C LYS A 6 -13.04 13.65 -11.27
N ILE A 7 -12.89 12.79 -10.28
CA ILE A 7 -12.20 11.49 -10.40
C ILE A 7 -13.22 10.36 -10.31
N ILE A 8 -13.14 9.44 -11.28
CA ILE A 8 -13.71 8.09 -11.21
C ILE A 8 -12.60 7.17 -10.69
N ASP A 9 -12.72 6.68 -9.46
CA ASP A 9 -11.78 5.74 -8.85
C ASP A 9 -12.38 4.32 -8.90
N LEU A 10 -11.76 3.44 -9.68
CA LEU A 10 -12.20 2.05 -9.83
C LEU A 10 -11.22 1.09 -9.13
N PHE A 11 -11.75 0.02 -8.55
CA PHE A 11 -10.95 -0.93 -7.77
C PHE A 11 -10.17 -0.22 -6.67
N SER A 12 -10.86 0.68 -5.96
CA SER A 12 -10.24 1.70 -5.14
C SER A 12 -9.44 1.15 -3.95
N GLY A 13 -9.72 -0.08 -3.53
CA GLY A 13 -9.13 -0.68 -2.34
C GLY A 13 -9.42 0.20 -1.12
N PRO A 14 -8.44 0.49 -0.26
CA PRO A 14 -8.63 1.46 0.80
C PRO A 14 -8.48 2.91 0.35
N GLY A 15 -8.28 3.22 -0.94
CA GLY A 15 -8.23 4.59 -1.48
C GLY A 15 -6.84 5.20 -1.67
N GLY A 16 -5.80 4.38 -1.86
CA GLY A 16 -4.42 4.88 -1.91
C GLY A 16 -4.14 5.84 -3.07
N LEU A 17 -4.65 5.55 -4.28
CA LEU A 17 -4.54 6.44 -5.43
C LEU A 17 -5.35 7.73 -5.20
N GLY A 18 -6.64 7.60 -4.87
CA GLY A 18 -7.53 8.74 -4.63
C GLY A 18 -7.03 9.68 -3.52
N GLU A 19 -6.46 9.14 -2.45
CA GLU A 19 -5.84 9.93 -1.37
C GLU A 19 -4.68 10.77 -1.90
N GLY A 20 -3.79 10.19 -2.70
CA GLY A 20 -2.69 10.94 -3.29
C GLY A 20 -3.16 12.07 -4.19
N PHE A 21 -4.13 11.81 -5.07
CA PHE A 21 -4.70 12.82 -5.97
C PHE A 21 -5.38 13.96 -5.21
N THR A 22 -6.21 13.65 -4.23
CA THR A 22 -6.94 14.65 -3.44
C THR A 22 -6.07 15.41 -2.44
N SER A 23 -4.87 14.90 -2.13
CA SER A 23 -3.88 15.59 -1.29
C SER A 23 -3.09 16.68 -2.03
N LEU A 24 -3.15 16.73 -3.36
CA LEU A 24 -2.52 17.79 -4.14
C LEU A 24 -3.27 19.11 -3.91
N LYS A 25 -2.53 20.21 -3.74
CA LYS A 25 -3.07 21.54 -3.55
C LYS A 25 -2.42 22.49 -4.52
N ASN A 26 -3.21 23.41 -5.08
CA ASN A 26 -2.71 24.55 -5.83
C ASN A 26 -1.98 25.52 -4.90
N THR A 27 -1.25 26.49 -5.46
CA THR A 27 -0.53 27.52 -4.70
C THR A 27 -1.45 28.40 -3.85
N ASP A 28 -2.72 28.54 -4.25
CA ASP A 28 -3.77 29.24 -3.51
C ASP A 28 -4.48 28.36 -2.45
N GLY A 29 -4.04 27.10 -2.28
CA GLY A 29 -4.62 26.14 -1.34
C GLY A 29 -5.85 25.38 -1.86
N SER A 30 -6.35 25.68 -3.06
CA SER A 30 -7.48 24.96 -3.66
C SER A 30 -7.10 23.54 -4.08
N SER A 31 -8.05 22.60 -4.04
CA SER A 31 -7.84 21.23 -4.51
C SER A 31 -8.11 21.17 -6.03
N PRO A 32 -7.14 20.78 -6.88
CA PRO A 32 -7.37 20.63 -8.32
C PRO A 32 -8.20 19.39 -8.66
N PHE A 33 -8.20 18.38 -7.78
CA PHE A 33 -8.92 17.12 -7.97
C PHE A 33 -9.90 16.86 -6.84
N GLN A 34 -11.05 16.27 -7.19
CA GLN A 34 -12.05 15.81 -6.24
C GLN A 34 -12.56 14.43 -6.67
N ILE A 35 -12.61 13.47 -5.74
CA ILE A 35 -13.23 12.17 -6.02
C ILE A 35 -14.74 12.40 -6.23
N GLY A 36 -15.23 12.05 -7.42
CA GLY A 36 -16.66 11.99 -7.67
C GLY A 36 -17.22 10.68 -7.13
N ILE A 37 -16.54 9.57 -7.42
CA ILE A 37 -16.98 8.23 -7.02
C ILE A 37 -15.80 7.26 -6.88
N SER A 38 -15.88 6.38 -5.88
CA SER A 38 -14.98 5.26 -5.64
C SER A 38 -15.78 3.95 -5.64
N ILE A 39 -15.35 2.97 -6.42
CA ILE A 39 -15.97 1.64 -6.52
C ILE A 39 -15.06 0.59 -5.87
N GLU A 40 -15.56 -0.02 -4.79
CA GLU A 40 -14.83 -1.07 -4.06
C GLU A 40 -15.78 -2.18 -3.58
N LYS A 41 -15.47 -3.44 -3.91
CA LYS A 41 -16.35 -4.57 -3.56
C LYS A 41 -16.14 -5.11 -2.16
N GLU A 42 -14.93 -5.02 -1.61
CA GLU A 42 -14.59 -5.57 -0.30
C GLU A 42 -15.17 -4.69 0.81
N PRO A 43 -16.10 -5.21 1.64
CA PRO A 43 -16.82 -4.38 2.62
C PRO A 43 -15.91 -3.66 3.61
N SER A 44 -14.80 -4.28 4.03
CA SER A 44 -13.85 -3.65 4.96
C SER A 44 -13.11 -2.46 4.33
N ALA A 45 -12.72 -2.58 3.07
CA ALA A 45 -12.07 -1.51 2.31
C ALA A 45 -13.04 -0.37 1.99
N TYR A 46 -14.29 -0.70 1.62
CA TYR A 46 -15.37 0.27 1.49
C TYR A 46 -15.60 1.07 2.78
N ARG A 47 -15.64 0.41 3.95
CA ARG A 47 -15.83 1.12 5.23
C ARG A 47 -14.69 2.11 5.52
N THR A 48 -13.45 1.74 5.20
CA THR A 48 -12.29 2.64 5.25
C THR A 48 -12.44 3.81 4.28
N LEU A 49 -12.82 3.56 3.03
CA LEU A 49 -13.08 4.59 2.02
C LEU A 49 -14.16 5.56 2.46
N LYS A 50 -15.30 5.07 2.96
CA LYS A 50 -16.40 5.90 3.47
C LYS A 50 -15.94 6.79 4.61
N LEU A 51 -15.15 6.26 5.55
CA LEU A 51 -14.60 7.06 6.64
C LEU A 51 -13.67 8.16 6.13
N ARG A 52 -12.87 7.87 5.10
CA ARG A 52 -12.01 8.89 4.49
C ARG A 52 -12.79 9.90 3.65
N ALA A 53 -13.82 9.48 2.93
CA ALA A 53 -14.74 10.35 2.21
C ALA A 53 -15.47 11.30 3.18
N PHE A 54 -15.89 10.78 4.34
CA PHE A 54 -16.45 11.60 5.44
C PHE A 54 -15.46 12.67 5.91
N PHE A 55 -14.19 12.32 6.15
CA PHE A 55 -13.15 13.27 6.51
C PHE A 55 -12.98 14.38 5.45
N ARG A 56 -13.04 14.03 4.15
CA ARG A 56 -12.90 14.98 3.05
C ARG A 56 -14.05 15.98 2.94
N GLN A 57 -15.24 15.67 3.48
CA GLN A 57 -16.37 16.63 3.48
C GLN A 57 -16.08 17.91 4.27
N PHE A 58 -15.00 17.92 5.06
CA PHE A 58 -14.55 19.07 5.83
C PHE A 58 -13.28 19.72 5.26
N ASN A 59 -12.91 19.44 4.00
CA ASN A 59 -11.73 20.01 3.34
C ASN A 59 -10.40 19.80 4.08
N GLY A 60 -10.31 18.75 4.91
CA GLY A 60 -9.15 18.44 5.75
C GLY A 60 -9.22 19.02 7.17
N ASP A 61 -10.20 19.87 7.48
CA ASP A 61 -10.45 20.40 8.83
C ASP A 61 -11.60 19.64 9.51
N ALA A 62 -11.39 18.34 9.73
CA ALA A 62 -12.42 17.48 10.30
C ALA A 62 -12.86 17.95 11.71
N PRO A 63 -14.11 17.68 12.11
CA PRO A 63 -14.61 18.12 13.41
C PRO A 63 -13.95 17.36 14.56
N LYS A 64 -14.00 17.92 15.77
CA LYS A 64 -13.42 17.33 16.99
C LYS A 64 -13.83 15.85 17.15
N GLU A 65 -15.08 15.52 16.88
CA GLU A 65 -15.62 14.16 17.04
C GLU A 65 -14.94 13.11 16.15
N TYR A 66 -14.42 13.51 14.97
CA TYR A 66 -13.60 12.63 14.15
C TYR A 66 -12.30 12.26 14.88
N TYR A 67 -11.64 13.25 15.48
CA TYR A 67 -10.42 13.02 16.24
C TYR A 67 -10.68 12.31 17.57
N ASP A 68 -11.82 12.55 18.21
CA ASP A 68 -12.24 11.80 19.40
C ASP A 68 -12.43 10.32 19.05
N PHE A 69 -13.01 10.01 17.89
CA PHE A 69 -13.06 8.64 17.37
C PHE A 69 -11.65 8.06 17.18
N LEU A 70 -10.72 8.78 16.53
CA LEU A 70 -9.34 8.31 16.36
C LEU A 70 -8.58 8.15 17.70
N LYS A 71 -8.97 8.90 18.73
CA LYS A 71 -8.46 8.75 20.10
C LYS A 71 -9.13 7.62 20.87
N GLY A 72 -10.15 6.97 20.31
CA GLY A 72 -10.92 5.91 20.97
C GLY A 72 -11.90 6.43 22.02
N GLU A 73 -12.19 7.73 22.00
CA GLU A 73 -13.12 8.41 22.89
C GLU A 73 -14.57 8.35 22.37
N LEU A 74 -14.77 7.92 21.11
CA LEU A 74 -16.07 7.91 20.43
C LEU A 74 -16.36 6.57 19.72
N GLY A 75 -16.51 5.49 20.48
CA GLY A 75 -16.81 4.15 19.96
C GLY A 75 -15.59 3.45 19.33
N LYS A 76 -15.76 2.21 18.87
CA LYS A 76 -14.70 1.41 18.23
C LYS A 76 -14.81 1.39 16.71
N THR A 77 -15.98 1.70 16.18
CA THR A 77 -16.24 1.82 14.75
C THR A 77 -16.99 3.11 14.43
N PRO A 78 -16.82 3.70 13.23
CA PRO A 78 -17.54 4.91 12.86
C PRO A 78 -19.07 4.76 12.93
N GLU A 79 -19.57 3.57 12.60
CA GLU A 79 -21.00 3.25 12.60
C GLU A 79 -21.61 3.16 14.00
N GLU A 80 -20.80 2.87 15.03
CA GLU A 80 -21.31 2.77 16.40
C GLU A 80 -21.77 4.12 16.95
N GLN A 81 -20.99 5.19 16.68
CA GLN A 81 -21.20 6.51 17.28
C GLN A 81 -21.01 7.65 16.27
N LEU A 82 -19.84 7.77 15.62
CA LEU A 82 -19.50 8.94 14.77
C LEU A 82 -20.58 9.25 13.72
N TYR A 83 -21.05 8.25 12.96
CA TYR A 83 -22.07 8.44 11.93
C TYR A 83 -23.50 8.64 12.47
N LYS A 84 -23.73 8.33 13.75
CA LYS A 84 -25.05 8.51 14.39
C LYS A 84 -25.25 9.92 14.95
N ILE A 85 -24.22 10.75 14.96
CA ILE A 85 -24.31 12.13 15.41
C ILE A 85 -25.20 12.91 14.42
N PRO A 86 -26.36 13.44 14.83
CA PRO A 86 -27.35 14.00 13.88
C PRO A 86 -26.83 15.13 12.99
N LYS A 87 -25.93 15.97 13.51
CA LYS A 87 -25.31 17.08 12.75
C LYS A 87 -24.43 16.63 11.57
N PHE A 88 -24.08 15.35 11.51
CA PHE A 88 -23.23 14.78 10.46
C PHE A 88 -24.02 14.02 9.38
N SER A 89 -25.35 14.00 9.44
CA SER A 89 -26.20 13.25 8.51
C SER A 89 -25.91 13.57 7.03
N THR A 90 -25.73 14.86 6.69
CA THR A 90 -25.36 15.29 5.33
C THR A 90 -23.98 14.77 4.91
N GLN A 91 -22.95 14.92 5.74
CA GLN A 91 -21.60 14.47 5.41
C GLN A 91 -21.50 12.95 5.31
N VAL A 92 -22.26 12.22 6.12
CA VAL A 92 -22.38 10.77 6.02
C VAL A 92 -23.03 10.38 4.70
N ALA A 93 -24.15 11.02 4.32
CA ALA A 93 -24.81 10.76 3.04
C ALA A 93 -23.91 11.08 1.84
N MET A 94 -23.15 12.18 1.87
CA MET A 94 -22.18 12.51 0.83
C MET A 94 -21.04 11.49 0.76
N ALA A 95 -20.54 11.01 1.90
CA ALA A 95 -19.54 9.95 1.95
C ALA A 95 -20.06 8.61 1.40
N GLU A 96 -21.35 8.31 1.59
CA GLU A 96 -22.03 7.14 1.00
C GLU A 96 -22.30 7.29 -0.49
N GLN A 97 -22.40 8.52 -1.01
CA GLN A 97 -22.48 8.80 -2.44
C GLN A 97 -21.11 8.67 -3.11
N GLU A 98 -20.06 9.17 -2.47
CA GLU A 98 -18.68 9.08 -2.96
C GLU A 98 -18.17 7.62 -2.94
N ALA A 99 -18.24 6.93 -1.79
CA ALA A 99 -17.77 5.55 -1.68
C ALA A 99 -18.91 4.56 -1.92
N GLN A 100 -18.76 3.65 -2.88
CA GLN A 100 -19.78 2.65 -3.24
C GLN A 100 -19.27 1.24 -3.02
N ASN A 101 -20.01 0.44 -2.25
CA ASN A 101 -19.73 -0.98 -2.09
C ASN A 101 -20.32 -1.81 -3.24
N LEU A 102 -19.72 -1.71 -4.42
CA LEU A 102 -20.19 -2.33 -5.66
C LEU A 102 -19.05 -3.10 -6.35
N GLU A 103 -19.39 -4.14 -7.10
CA GLU A 103 -18.43 -4.95 -7.85
C GLU A 103 -18.52 -4.65 -9.36
N LEU A 104 -17.46 -4.07 -9.91
CA LEU A 104 -17.33 -3.88 -11.36
C LEU A 104 -17.38 -5.26 -12.06
N GLY A 105 -18.14 -5.34 -13.15
CA GLY A 105 -18.46 -6.57 -13.86
C GLY A 105 -19.72 -7.28 -13.37
N LYS A 106 -20.20 -6.98 -12.17
CA LYS A 106 -21.46 -7.49 -11.63
C LYS A 106 -22.54 -6.41 -11.55
N ASP A 107 -22.18 -5.24 -11.04
CA ASP A 107 -23.11 -4.15 -10.74
C ASP A 107 -23.04 -2.99 -11.77
N ASN A 108 -22.57 -3.28 -12.99
CA ASN A 108 -22.22 -2.28 -14.02
C ASN A 108 -23.31 -1.25 -14.30
N GLN A 109 -24.58 -1.66 -14.40
CA GLN A 109 -25.68 -0.72 -14.67
C GLN A 109 -25.81 0.32 -13.55
N ILE A 110 -25.67 -0.12 -12.29
CA ILE A 110 -25.75 0.74 -11.10
C ILE A 110 -24.50 1.63 -11.04
N ILE A 111 -23.32 1.07 -11.28
CA ILE A 111 -22.05 1.81 -11.31
C ILE A 111 -22.12 2.92 -12.36
N ASN A 112 -22.56 2.62 -13.58
CA ASN A 112 -22.66 3.59 -14.66
C ASN A 112 -23.61 4.73 -14.31
N LYS A 113 -24.79 4.41 -13.77
CA LYS A 113 -25.74 5.43 -13.32
C LYS A 113 -25.12 6.35 -12.27
N LYS A 114 -24.43 5.78 -11.28
CA LYS A 114 -23.79 6.56 -10.21
C LYS A 114 -22.59 7.38 -10.70
N ILE A 115 -21.84 6.89 -11.69
CA ILE A 115 -20.79 7.68 -12.33
C ILE A 115 -21.40 8.90 -13.01
N ILE A 116 -22.48 8.73 -13.80
CA ILE A 116 -23.18 9.84 -14.46
C ILE A 116 -23.65 10.87 -13.43
N GLU A 117 -24.26 10.42 -12.33
CA GLU A 117 -24.70 11.30 -11.24
C GLU A 117 -23.54 12.05 -10.57
N ALA A 118 -22.37 11.42 -10.44
CA ALA A 118 -21.21 11.98 -9.74
C ALA A 118 -20.38 12.97 -10.57
N ILE A 119 -20.27 12.75 -11.89
CA ILE A 119 -19.43 13.59 -12.78
C ILE A 119 -20.25 14.55 -13.65
N GLY A 120 -21.53 14.26 -13.89
CA GLY A 120 -22.37 15.02 -14.81
C GLY A 120 -21.79 15.06 -16.23
N GLU A 121 -21.80 16.26 -16.82
CA GLU A 121 -21.27 16.54 -18.16
C GLU A 121 -19.83 17.07 -18.13
N GLU A 122 -19.24 17.20 -16.94
CA GLU A 122 -17.90 17.76 -16.76
C GLU A 122 -16.80 16.81 -17.28
N GLU A 123 -15.66 17.41 -17.61
CA GLU A 123 -14.42 16.69 -17.89
C GLU A 123 -13.98 15.94 -16.61
N CYS A 124 -13.53 14.69 -16.77
CA CYS A 124 -13.16 13.85 -15.65
C CYS A 124 -11.85 13.10 -15.92
N ILE A 125 -11.28 12.55 -14.85
CA ILE A 125 -10.19 11.59 -14.95
C ILE A 125 -10.59 10.25 -14.34
N LEU A 126 -9.91 9.19 -14.77
CA LEU A 126 -10.14 7.85 -14.25
C LEU A 126 -8.85 7.30 -13.63
N ILE A 127 -8.92 6.81 -12.40
CA ILE A 127 -7.81 6.13 -11.74
C ILE A 127 -8.25 4.73 -11.33
N GLY A 128 -7.32 3.77 -11.34
CA GLY A 128 -7.62 2.44 -10.82
C GLY A 128 -6.58 1.39 -11.13
N GLY A 129 -6.65 0.26 -10.42
CA GLY A 129 -5.76 -0.87 -10.62
C GLY A 129 -6.55 -2.17 -10.80
N PRO A 130 -7.02 -2.51 -12.02
CA PRO A 130 -7.78 -3.73 -12.23
C PRO A 130 -6.93 -4.95 -11.82
N PRO A 131 -7.53 -5.92 -11.09
CA PRO A 131 -6.78 -7.03 -10.52
C PRO A 131 -6.16 -7.91 -11.61
N CYS A 132 -4.85 -8.13 -11.49
CA CYS A 132 -4.01 -8.77 -12.50
C CYS A 132 -3.49 -10.16 -12.07
N GLN A 133 -4.18 -10.80 -11.13
CA GLN A 133 -3.70 -12.04 -10.49
C GLN A 133 -3.52 -13.23 -11.45
N ALA A 134 -4.11 -13.19 -12.66
CA ALA A 134 -3.86 -14.16 -13.72
C ALA A 134 -2.41 -14.11 -14.27
N TYR A 135 -1.73 -12.97 -14.11
CA TYR A 135 -0.44 -12.67 -14.75
C TYR A 135 0.74 -12.57 -13.77
N SER A 136 0.47 -12.72 -12.47
CA SER A 136 1.48 -12.70 -11.41
C SER A 136 2.24 -14.04 -11.34
N LEU A 137 3.58 -13.97 -11.30
CA LEU A 137 4.46 -15.13 -11.05
C LEU A 137 4.18 -15.84 -9.71
N ALA A 138 3.46 -15.19 -8.78
CA ALA A 138 3.17 -15.70 -7.44
C ALA A 138 1.82 -16.45 -7.33
N GLY A 139 1.05 -16.59 -8.41
CA GLY A 139 -0.17 -17.41 -8.47
C GLY A 139 0.15 -18.87 -8.82
N ASN A 140 -0.58 -19.82 -8.23
CA ASN A 140 -0.41 -21.27 -8.41
C ASN A 140 -0.36 -21.68 -9.90
N ARG A 141 0.85 -21.81 -10.46
CA ARG A 141 1.14 -22.49 -11.74
C ARG A 141 0.90 -24.01 -11.69
N SER A 142 0.29 -24.52 -10.62
CA SER A 142 0.17 -25.96 -10.36
C SER A 142 -1.15 -26.59 -10.79
N ASN A 143 -2.11 -25.83 -11.31
CA ASN A 143 -3.35 -26.40 -11.83
C ASN A 143 -3.20 -26.68 -13.34
N LYS A 144 -3.12 -27.95 -13.70
CA LYS A 144 -3.07 -28.40 -15.11
C LYS A 144 -4.36 -28.11 -15.88
N ASP A 145 -5.46 -27.84 -15.16
CA ASP A 145 -6.79 -27.55 -15.71
C ASP A 145 -7.14 -26.04 -15.73
N TYR A 146 -6.15 -25.14 -15.56
CA TYR A 146 -6.39 -23.71 -15.64
C TYR A 146 -6.51 -23.27 -17.11
N ASP A 147 -7.73 -22.91 -17.52
CA ASP A 147 -7.99 -22.22 -18.78
C ASP A 147 -7.91 -20.69 -18.57
N PRO A 148 -6.89 -20.00 -19.14
CA PRO A 148 -6.77 -18.56 -19.04
C PRO A 148 -7.91 -17.78 -19.72
N THR A 149 -8.65 -18.40 -20.65
CA THR A 149 -9.76 -17.76 -21.38
C THR A 149 -11.05 -17.68 -20.57
N LEU A 150 -11.20 -18.56 -19.58
CA LEU A 150 -12.31 -18.59 -18.63
C LEU A 150 -12.04 -17.79 -17.35
N ASP A 151 -10.91 -17.09 -17.28
CA ASP A 151 -10.54 -16.35 -16.08
C ASP A 151 -11.43 -15.10 -15.90
N PRO A 152 -12.25 -15.02 -14.82
CA PRO A 152 -13.10 -13.87 -14.54
C PRO A 152 -12.33 -12.57 -14.30
N ARG A 153 -10.99 -12.61 -14.28
CA ARG A 153 -10.11 -11.43 -14.08
C ARG A 153 -9.72 -10.75 -15.40
N ASN A 154 -9.65 -11.47 -16.53
CA ASN A 154 -9.53 -10.86 -17.86
C ASN A 154 -10.79 -10.04 -18.20
N PHE A 155 -11.93 -10.48 -17.66
CA PHE A 155 -13.18 -9.77 -17.73
C PHE A 155 -13.11 -8.42 -17.01
N LEU A 156 -12.56 -8.34 -15.79
CA LEU A 156 -12.46 -7.07 -15.05
C LEU A 156 -11.60 -6.00 -15.74
N TYR A 157 -10.55 -6.38 -16.48
CA TYR A 157 -9.81 -5.45 -17.33
C TYR A 157 -10.67 -4.88 -18.46
N LYS A 158 -11.47 -5.72 -19.12
CA LYS A 158 -12.43 -5.26 -20.14
C LYS A 158 -13.51 -4.37 -19.56
N GLU A 159 -13.95 -4.63 -18.33
CA GLU A 159 -14.89 -3.74 -17.65
C GLU A 159 -14.27 -2.36 -17.34
N TYR A 160 -13.00 -2.32 -16.93
CA TYR A 160 -12.25 -1.06 -16.80
C TYR A 160 -12.20 -0.29 -18.14
N LEU A 161 -11.90 -0.98 -19.25
CA LEU A 161 -11.92 -0.39 -20.60
C LEU A 161 -13.31 0.12 -21.00
N LYS A 162 -14.39 -0.59 -20.64
CA LYS A 162 -15.76 -0.13 -20.90
C LYS A 162 -16.06 1.19 -20.20
N VAL A 163 -15.58 1.39 -18.98
CA VAL A 163 -15.73 2.69 -18.30
C VAL A 163 -14.94 3.77 -19.04
N ILE A 164 -13.71 3.51 -19.50
CA ILE A 164 -12.97 4.47 -20.35
C ILE A 164 -13.75 4.76 -21.64
N ALA A 165 -14.24 3.74 -22.33
CA ALA A 165 -14.98 3.87 -23.59
C ALA A 165 -16.28 4.69 -23.43
N GLN A 166 -16.99 4.51 -22.32
CA GLN A 166 -18.25 5.21 -22.06
C GLN A 166 -18.02 6.65 -21.60
N PHE A 167 -17.11 6.86 -20.67
CA PHE A 167 -16.94 8.14 -19.97
C PHE A 167 -15.82 9.01 -20.52
N GLN A 168 -15.00 8.50 -21.44
CA GLN A 168 -14.02 9.28 -22.21
C GLN A 168 -13.20 10.27 -21.34
N PRO A 169 -12.58 9.80 -20.24
CA PRO A 169 -11.84 10.68 -19.33
C PRO A 169 -10.71 11.39 -20.06
N ALA A 170 -10.44 12.66 -19.74
CA ALA A 170 -9.30 13.38 -20.31
C ALA A 170 -7.96 12.65 -20.09
N VAL A 171 -7.83 12.04 -18.91
CA VAL A 171 -6.68 11.23 -18.52
C VAL A 171 -7.14 10.00 -17.76
N PHE A 172 -6.53 8.85 -18.03
CA PHE A 172 -6.62 7.69 -17.14
C PHE A 172 -5.26 7.28 -16.56
N VAL A 173 -5.26 6.80 -15.32
CA VAL A 173 -4.11 6.18 -14.65
C VAL A 173 -4.45 4.74 -14.31
N MET A 174 -3.76 3.81 -14.96
CA MET A 174 -3.88 2.38 -14.68
C MET A 174 -2.64 1.88 -13.95
N GLU A 175 -2.81 1.45 -12.69
CA GLU A 175 -1.75 0.81 -11.91
C GLU A 175 -1.78 -0.71 -12.07
N ASN A 176 -0.60 -1.33 -12.13
CA ASN A 176 -0.50 -2.78 -12.08
C ASN A 176 0.85 -3.35 -11.63
N VAL A 177 0.90 -4.67 -11.39
CA VAL A 177 2.10 -5.40 -11.02
C VAL A 177 3.05 -5.62 -12.20
N LYS A 178 4.37 -5.61 -11.96
CA LYS A 178 5.42 -5.86 -12.98
C LYS A 178 5.26 -7.18 -13.75
N GLY A 179 4.62 -8.19 -13.14
CA GLY A 179 4.41 -9.50 -13.77
C GLY A 179 3.58 -9.42 -15.06
N MET A 180 2.69 -8.42 -15.14
CA MET A 180 1.83 -8.16 -16.29
C MET A 180 2.62 -8.03 -17.60
N LEU A 181 3.79 -7.38 -17.57
CA LEU A 181 4.61 -7.12 -18.76
C LEU A 181 5.20 -8.39 -19.39
N SER A 182 5.26 -9.49 -18.65
CA SER A 182 5.84 -10.77 -19.09
C SER A 182 4.79 -11.84 -19.36
N ALA A 183 3.52 -11.53 -19.13
CA ALA A 183 2.45 -12.51 -19.24
C ALA A 183 2.07 -12.77 -20.70
N LYS A 184 1.74 -14.03 -20.99
CA LYS A 184 1.21 -14.47 -22.28
C LYS A 184 -0.08 -15.26 -22.09
N VAL A 185 -1.07 -15.05 -22.95
CA VAL A 185 -2.26 -15.90 -23.08
C VAL A 185 -2.24 -16.50 -24.48
N ASN A 186 -2.32 -17.83 -24.59
CA ASN A 186 -2.28 -18.55 -25.87
C ASN A 186 -1.09 -18.16 -26.77
N GLY A 187 0.07 -17.87 -26.16
CA GLY A 187 1.29 -17.46 -26.87
C GLY A 187 1.36 -15.96 -27.24
N VAL A 188 0.25 -15.23 -27.14
CA VAL A 188 0.15 -13.79 -27.44
C VAL A 188 0.57 -12.95 -26.23
N SER A 189 1.34 -11.88 -26.49
CA SER A 189 1.75 -10.90 -25.49
C SER A 189 0.54 -10.11 -24.98
N ILE A 190 0.18 -10.29 -23.71
CA ILE A 190 -0.91 -9.52 -23.09
C ILE A 190 -0.59 -8.03 -23.07
N TYR A 191 0.69 -7.69 -22.94
CA TYR A 191 1.15 -6.31 -22.96
C TYR A 191 0.76 -5.59 -24.26
N GLU A 192 1.00 -6.20 -25.42
CA GLU A 192 0.69 -5.60 -26.72
C GLU A 192 -0.83 -5.44 -26.89
N THR A 193 -1.60 -6.43 -26.46
CA THR A 193 -3.07 -6.36 -26.44
C THR A 193 -3.55 -5.21 -25.54
N ILE A 194 -3.02 -5.10 -24.32
CA ILE A 194 -3.42 -4.03 -23.38
C ILE A 194 -3.14 -2.64 -23.97
N PHE A 195 -1.99 -2.44 -24.59
CA PHE A 195 -1.65 -1.15 -25.20
C PHE A 195 -2.54 -0.83 -26.39
N THR A 196 -2.83 -1.82 -27.24
CA THR A 196 -3.77 -1.66 -28.36
C THR A 196 -5.17 -1.32 -27.86
N ASP A 197 -5.63 -2.02 -26.82
CA ASP A 197 -6.95 -1.83 -26.25
C ASP A 197 -7.11 -0.48 -25.54
N LEU A 198 -6.08 -0.05 -24.81
CA LEU A 198 -6.06 1.26 -24.16
C LEU A 198 -5.95 2.41 -25.17
N HIS A 199 -5.31 2.19 -26.31
CA HIS A 199 -5.23 3.20 -27.39
C HIS A 199 -6.61 3.45 -28.02
N ASN A 200 -7.42 2.41 -28.24
CA ASN A 200 -8.78 2.55 -28.80
C ASN A 200 -9.83 1.75 -28.01
N PRO A 201 -10.21 2.23 -26.81
CA PRO A 201 -11.07 1.47 -25.90
C PRO A 201 -12.45 1.19 -26.50
N CYS A 202 -13.05 2.16 -27.18
CA CYS A 202 -14.36 1.99 -27.83
C CYS A 202 -14.38 0.85 -28.85
N LYS A 203 -13.35 0.75 -29.70
CA LYS A 203 -13.23 -0.34 -30.68
C LYS A 203 -12.98 -1.68 -29.97
N SER A 204 -12.07 -1.71 -29.00
CA SER A 204 -11.66 -2.94 -28.34
C SER A 204 -12.76 -3.61 -27.51
N VAL A 205 -13.66 -2.82 -26.91
CA VAL A 205 -14.81 -3.35 -26.15
C VAL A 205 -16.16 -3.18 -26.85
N ASN A 206 -16.17 -2.76 -28.13
CA ASN A 206 -17.37 -2.49 -28.92
C ASN A 206 -18.43 -1.69 -28.13
N THR A 207 -18.00 -0.56 -27.56
CA THR A 207 -18.82 0.27 -26.67
C THR A 207 -18.74 1.72 -27.11
N GLU A 208 -19.89 2.34 -27.34
CA GLU A 208 -19.98 3.75 -27.69
C GLU A 208 -19.92 4.65 -26.44
N PRO A 209 -19.42 5.90 -26.58
CA PRO A 209 -19.47 6.89 -25.51
C PRO A 209 -20.90 7.20 -25.04
N GLN A 210 -21.01 7.77 -23.85
CA GLN A 210 -22.26 8.38 -23.38
C GLN A 210 -22.69 9.52 -24.33
N THR A 211 -24.00 9.79 -24.43
CA THR A 211 -24.62 10.68 -25.45
C THR A 211 -23.97 12.05 -25.61
N ASN A 212 -23.39 12.61 -24.54
CA ASN A 212 -22.79 13.95 -24.53
C ASN A 212 -21.25 13.91 -24.59
N ARG A 213 -20.65 12.77 -24.99
CA ARG A 213 -19.20 12.59 -25.07
C ARG A 213 -18.79 12.19 -26.48
N GLN A 214 -17.67 12.72 -26.93
CA GLN A 214 -17.08 12.37 -28.21
C GLN A 214 -16.17 11.16 -28.06
N LYS A 215 -16.04 10.38 -29.13
CA LYS A 215 -15.16 9.21 -29.16
C LYS A 215 -13.73 9.64 -29.42
N HIS A 216 -12.82 9.26 -28.53
CA HIS A 216 -11.40 9.53 -28.68
C HIS A 216 -10.57 8.24 -28.57
N ASN A 217 -9.40 8.29 -29.20
CA ASN A 217 -8.30 7.39 -28.89
C ASN A 217 -7.42 8.01 -27.78
N TYR A 218 -6.47 7.23 -27.28
CA TYR A 218 -5.55 7.64 -26.23
C TYR A 218 -4.11 7.39 -26.61
N LYS A 219 -3.25 8.32 -26.21
CA LYS A 219 -1.81 8.12 -26.17
C LYS A 219 -1.41 7.61 -24.80
N VAL A 220 -0.78 6.43 -24.73
CA VAL A 220 -0.27 5.85 -23.47
C VAL A 220 1.18 6.29 -23.26
N LEU A 221 1.42 7.00 -22.16
CA LEU A 221 2.68 7.63 -21.82
C LEU A 221 3.37 6.93 -20.65
N SER A 222 4.71 7.01 -20.64
CA SER A 222 5.54 6.59 -19.52
C SER A 222 5.81 7.75 -18.56
N LEU A 223 5.77 7.47 -17.26
CA LEU A 223 6.19 8.41 -16.21
C LEU A 223 7.68 8.30 -15.86
N VAL A 224 8.42 7.41 -16.50
CA VAL A 224 9.84 7.12 -16.19
C VAL A 224 10.75 7.55 -17.32
N VAL A 225 10.31 7.35 -18.56
CA VAL A 225 11.05 7.71 -19.76
C VAL A 225 10.24 8.78 -20.49
N PRO A 226 10.78 10.01 -20.64
CA PRO A 226 10.08 11.05 -21.38
C PRO A 226 9.92 10.63 -22.84
N GLU A 227 8.85 11.10 -23.47
CA GLU A 227 8.60 10.80 -24.87
C GLU A 227 9.68 11.41 -25.76
N ASN A 228 10.19 10.61 -26.70
CA ASN A 228 11.12 11.03 -27.73
C ASN A 228 10.70 10.33 -29.03
N GLU A 229 10.47 11.11 -30.09
CA GLU A 229 9.94 10.63 -31.38
C GLU A 229 10.77 9.49 -31.99
N ASP A 230 12.07 9.42 -31.68
CA ASP A 230 13.00 8.46 -32.27
C ASP A 230 13.10 7.11 -31.54
N LYS A 231 12.41 6.91 -30.40
CA LYS A 231 12.59 5.70 -29.58
C LYS A 231 11.28 5.06 -29.16
N ALA A 232 11.02 3.87 -29.73
CA ALA A 232 9.93 3.01 -29.27
C ALA A 232 10.08 2.64 -27.78
N LEU A 233 9.03 2.87 -26.99
CA LEU A 233 8.99 2.52 -25.58
C LEU A 233 8.95 1.00 -25.40
N ASN A 234 9.76 0.50 -24.48
CA ASN A 234 9.76 -0.91 -24.09
C ASN A 234 8.84 -1.12 -22.88
N PRO A 235 8.32 -2.34 -22.65
CA PRO A 235 7.46 -2.63 -21.50
C PRO A 235 8.05 -2.20 -20.14
N ARG A 236 9.39 -2.31 -20.00
CA ARG A 236 10.10 -1.94 -18.77
C ARG A 236 10.13 -0.43 -18.50
N ASP A 237 9.94 0.38 -19.55
CA ASP A 237 9.93 1.83 -19.45
C ASP A 237 8.69 2.33 -18.71
N PHE A 238 7.70 1.48 -18.44
CA PHE A 238 6.52 1.80 -17.62
C PHE A 238 6.65 1.38 -16.15
N ILE A 239 7.79 0.80 -15.74
CA ILE A 239 8.00 0.34 -14.37
C ILE A 239 8.49 1.50 -13.50
N VAL A 240 7.63 1.97 -12.62
CA VAL A 240 7.95 2.90 -11.54
C VAL A 240 8.58 2.12 -10.38
N TYR A 241 9.85 2.43 -10.10
CA TYR A 241 10.59 1.97 -8.94
C TYR A 241 10.38 2.96 -7.78
N SER A 242 9.39 2.72 -6.92
CA SER A 242 8.93 3.72 -5.92
C SER A 242 10.06 4.31 -5.06
N GLU A 243 11.08 3.51 -4.72
CA GLU A 243 12.24 3.95 -3.94
C GLU A 243 13.07 5.04 -4.63
N GLN A 244 13.04 5.12 -5.96
CA GLN A 244 13.71 6.18 -6.74
C GLN A 244 12.97 7.51 -6.66
N TYR A 245 11.75 7.52 -6.13
CA TYR A 245 10.86 8.68 -6.07
C TYR A 245 10.53 9.08 -4.63
N GLY A 246 11.38 8.71 -3.67
CA GLY A 246 11.27 9.12 -2.26
C GLY A 246 10.24 8.32 -1.46
N ILE A 247 9.79 7.17 -1.95
CA ILE A 247 8.89 6.28 -1.19
C ILE A 247 9.76 5.32 -0.36
N PRO A 248 9.48 5.11 0.94
CA PRO A 248 10.27 4.28 1.85
C PRO A 248 10.09 2.77 1.62
N GLN A 249 9.88 2.36 0.36
CA GLN A 249 9.52 1.02 -0.04
C GLN A 249 9.98 0.72 -1.47
N ARG A 250 10.63 -0.43 -1.66
CA ARG A 250 10.95 -1.00 -2.96
C ARG A 250 9.72 -1.69 -3.55
N ARG A 251 8.75 -0.88 -4.00
CA ARG A 251 7.51 -1.32 -4.66
C ARG A 251 7.63 -1.01 -6.14
N HIS A 252 7.71 -2.05 -6.96
CA HIS A 252 7.86 -1.88 -8.41
C HIS A 252 6.51 -2.13 -9.09
N ARG A 253 6.00 -1.13 -9.80
CA ARG A 253 4.68 -1.14 -10.43
C ARG A 253 4.72 -0.60 -11.84
N VAL A 254 3.89 -1.18 -12.70
CA VAL A 254 3.61 -0.63 -14.02
C VAL A 254 2.57 0.45 -13.83
N ILE A 255 2.87 1.66 -14.30
CA ILE A 255 1.89 2.76 -14.34
C ILE A 255 1.72 3.16 -15.79
N LEU A 256 0.49 3.04 -16.29
CA LEU A 256 0.12 3.48 -17.64
C LEU A 256 -0.69 4.77 -17.51
N LEU A 257 -0.21 5.83 -18.13
CA LEU A 257 -0.90 7.12 -18.17
C LEU A 257 -1.47 7.33 -19.57
N GLY A 258 -2.78 7.19 -19.73
CA GLY A 258 -3.43 7.47 -20.99
C GLY A 258 -3.92 8.90 -21.05
N VAL A 259 -3.58 9.62 -22.12
CA VAL A 259 -4.05 10.98 -22.40
C VAL A 259 -4.89 10.95 -23.67
N ARG A 260 -6.06 11.59 -23.62
CA ARG A 260 -6.97 11.69 -24.77
C ARG A 260 -6.29 12.42 -25.94
N GLU A 261 -6.43 11.92 -27.16
CA GLU A 261 -5.66 12.41 -28.32
C GLU A 261 -5.92 13.87 -28.71
N ASP A 262 -7.09 14.43 -28.40
CA ASP A 262 -7.39 15.85 -28.62
C ASP A 262 -6.65 16.77 -27.64
N ILE A 263 -6.29 16.28 -26.46
CA ILE A 263 -5.55 17.01 -25.42
C ILE A 263 -4.05 16.83 -25.60
N TYR A 264 -3.63 15.64 -26.05
CA TYR A 264 -2.24 15.23 -26.17
C TYR A 264 -1.30 16.23 -26.89
N PRO A 265 -1.67 16.91 -28.00
CA PRO A 265 -0.79 17.88 -28.66
C PRO A 265 -0.30 19.04 -27.78
N ASN A 266 -0.97 19.32 -26.67
CA ASN A 266 -0.58 20.37 -25.73
C ASN A 266 0.27 19.84 -24.56
N VAL A 267 0.58 18.54 -24.54
CA VAL A 267 1.33 17.91 -23.45
C VAL A 267 2.82 18.18 -23.60
N GLY A 268 3.40 18.86 -22.60
CA GLY A 268 4.84 19.04 -22.49
C GLY A 268 5.57 17.76 -22.02
N SER A 269 6.86 17.90 -21.68
CA SER A 269 7.61 16.79 -21.10
C SER A 269 7.03 16.39 -19.74
N ILE A 270 6.59 15.14 -19.63
CA ILE A 270 6.07 14.56 -18.38
C ILE A 270 7.02 13.50 -17.82
N GLY A 271 7.02 13.36 -16.50
CA GLY A 271 7.85 12.38 -15.82
C GLY A 271 7.89 12.58 -14.32
N LEU A 272 8.04 11.48 -13.59
CA LEU A 272 8.31 11.55 -12.15
C LEU A 272 9.74 12.04 -11.93
N THR A 273 9.88 13.07 -11.08
CA THR A 273 11.18 13.57 -10.64
C THR A 273 11.79 12.60 -9.64
N LYS A 274 12.98 12.09 -9.94
CA LYS A 274 13.74 11.22 -9.02
C LYS A 274 14.10 11.99 -7.76
N SER A 275 14.05 11.30 -6.63
CA SER A 275 14.50 11.84 -5.34
C SER A 275 16.03 11.75 -5.25
N GLU A 276 16.66 12.78 -4.70
CA GLU A 276 18.10 12.79 -4.42
C GLU A 276 18.46 11.83 -3.27
N HIS A 277 17.52 11.58 -2.36
CA HIS A 277 17.68 10.70 -1.21
C HIS A 277 16.71 9.52 -1.28
N GLN A 278 17.18 8.34 -0.85
CA GLN A 278 16.32 7.18 -0.66
C GLN A 278 15.69 7.24 0.73
N ALA A 279 14.38 7.32 0.78
CA ALA A 279 13.62 7.18 2.01
C ALA A 279 13.79 5.77 2.58
N THR A 280 14.02 5.68 3.89
CA THR A 280 14.34 4.46 4.61
C THR A 280 13.20 4.05 5.54
N VAL A 281 13.30 2.85 6.12
CA VAL A 281 12.36 2.42 7.17
C VAL A 281 12.46 3.34 8.40
N MET A 282 13.66 3.80 8.74
CA MET A 282 13.89 4.69 9.88
C MET A 282 13.13 6.00 9.75
N ASP A 283 13.14 6.61 8.57
CA ASP A 283 12.52 7.91 8.32
C ASP A 283 11.01 7.95 8.61
N VAL A 284 10.35 6.78 8.61
CA VAL A 284 8.88 6.72 8.66
C VAL A 284 8.30 5.93 9.82
N ILE A 285 9.06 5.08 10.52
CA ILE A 285 8.52 4.33 11.68
C ILE A 285 9.30 4.51 12.99
N PHE A 286 10.45 5.20 12.99
CA PHE A 286 11.31 5.29 14.18
C PHE A 286 10.65 6.03 15.36
N ASP A 287 9.77 6.98 15.09
CA ASP A 287 9.04 7.78 16.08
C ASP A 287 7.87 7.04 16.77
N LEU A 288 7.44 5.91 16.22
CA LEU A 288 6.35 5.11 16.77
C LEU A 288 6.76 4.47 18.12
N PRO A 289 5.81 4.29 19.06
CA PRO A 289 6.10 3.67 20.35
C PRO A 289 6.59 2.24 20.15
N LYS A 290 7.56 1.84 20.96
CA LYS A 290 8.09 0.48 20.92
C LYS A 290 7.06 -0.50 21.47
N LEU A 291 6.88 -1.62 20.78
CA LEU A 291 5.95 -2.67 21.19
C LEU A 291 6.66 -4.02 21.24
N ARG A 292 6.19 -4.93 22.09
CA ARG A 292 6.55 -6.35 22.07
C ARG A 292 5.50 -7.18 21.32
N SER A 293 5.90 -8.38 20.89
CA SER A 293 4.97 -9.40 20.42
C SER A 293 4.03 -9.92 21.53
N GLY A 294 2.87 -10.44 21.13
CA GLY A 294 2.08 -11.34 21.98
C GLY A 294 2.60 -12.78 21.97
N LEU A 295 2.12 -13.61 22.90
CA LEU A 295 2.42 -15.05 22.99
C LEU A 295 1.17 -15.89 22.69
N SER A 296 1.24 -16.84 21.75
CA SER A 296 0.07 -17.60 21.28
C SER A 296 -0.16 -18.97 21.92
N LYS A 297 0.89 -19.62 22.45
CA LYS A 297 0.83 -21.01 22.96
C LYS A 297 1.06 -21.14 24.46
N ILE A 298 1.39 -20.02 25.10
CA ILE A 298 1.60 -19.91 26.53
C ILE A 298 0.93 -18.65 27.04
N GLN A 299 0.81 -18.50 28.35
CA GLN A 299 0.23 -17.31 28.94
C GLN A 299 1.03 -16.06 28.54
N ASN A 300 0.31 -15.04 28.09
CA ASN A 300 0.88 -13.83 27.51
C ASN A 300 1.25 -12.79 28.57
N THR A 301 2.28 -13.11 29.36
CA THR A 301 2.81 -12.25 30.43
C THR A 301 4.17 -11.65 30.07
N LYS A 302 4.54 -10.55 30.73
CA LYS A 302 5.86 -9.92 30.63
C LYS A 302 6.97 -10.90 30.96
N GLU A 303 6.80 -11.64 32.06
CA GLU A 303 7.76 -12.58 32.61
C GLU A 303 8.03 -13.70 31.61
N ASN A 304 6.95 -14.28 31.05
CA ASN A 304 7.08 -15.31 30.03
C ASN A 304 7.75 -14.77 28.77
N TRP A 305 7.42 -13.56 28.34
CA TRP A 305 8.00 -12.97 27.15
C TRP A 305 9.51 -12.76 27.29
N VAL A 306 9.95 -12.11 28.38
CA VAL A 306 11.37 -11.89 28.67
C VAL A 306 12.12 -13.20 28.89
N HIS A 307 11.58 -14.09 29.73
CA HIS A 307 12.22 -15.37 30.07
C HIS A 307 12.45 -16.24 28.83
N ASN A 308 11.45 -16.37 27.95
CA ASN A 308 11.59 -17.16 26.72
C ASN A 308 12.63 -16.55 25.77
N ILE A 309 12.71 -15.21 25.67
CA ILE A 309 13.73 -14.56 24.85
C ILE A 309 15.14 -14.84 25.40
N GLN A 310 15.33 -14.66 26.70
CA GLN A 310 16.65 -14.81 27.33
C GLN A 310 17.11 -16.27 27.38
N ASN A 311 16.20 -17.21 27.69
CA ASN A 311 16.52 -18.62 27.81
C ASN A 311 16.94 -19.22 26.47
N ASP A 312 16.15 -18.99 25.42
CA ASP A 312 16.42 -19.60 24.12
C ASP A 312 17.58 -18.93 23.39
N ALA A 313 17.88 -17.66 23.68
CA ALA A 313 19.04 -16.98 23.13
C ALA A 313 20.36 -17.67 23.51
N LYS A 314 20.47 -18.28 24.70
CA LYS A 314 21.65 -19.05 25.10
C LYS A 314 21.93 -20.21 24.13
N LYS A 315 20.88 -20.91 23.70
CA LYS A 315 20.98 -22.03 22.75
C LYS A 315 21.30 -21.52 21.34
N SER A 316 20.69 -20.40 20.94
CA SER A 316 21.01 -19.72 19.67
C SER A 316 22.49 -19.33 19.60
N ILE A 317 23.05 -18.75 20.67
CA ILE A 317 24.47 -18.36 20.76
C ILE A 317 25.39 -19.58 20.59
N VAL A 318 25.12 -20.70 21.28
CA VAL A 318 25.90 -21.93 21.14
C VAL A 318 25.88 -22.43 19.69
N SER A 319 24.70 -22.43 19.06
CA SER A 319 24.53 -22.90 17.68
C SER A 319 25.22 -21.97 16.66
N LEU A 320 25.22 -20.65 16.90
CA LEU A 320 25.95 -19.66 16.07
C LEU A 320 27.47 -19.78 16.19
N ASN A 321 27.98 -19.99 17.41
CA ASN A 321 29.41 -20.20 17.63
C ASN A 321 29.92 -21.45 16.91
N ALA A 322 29.13 -22.53 16.88
CA ALA A 322 29.47 -23.76 16.17
C ALA A 322 29.67 -23.56 14.66
N ILE A 323 28.97 -22.58 14.06
CA ILE A 323 29.10 -22.22 12.63
C ILE A 323 29.94 -20.95 12.40
N LYS A 324 30.69 -20.50 13.43
CA LYS A 324 31.58 -19.32 13.39
C LYS A 324 30.90 -17.98 13.02
N GLN A 325 29.61 -17.80 13.35
CA GLN A 325 28.92 -16.51 13.22
C GLN A 325 29.06 -15.68 14.51
N LEU A 326 30.28 -15.23 14.82
CA LEU A 326 30.63 -14.65 16.12
C LEU A 326 30.03 -13.24 16.32
N GLU A 327 29.94 -12.44 15.27
CA GLU A 327 29.42 -11.07 15.29
C GLU A 327 27.94 -11.07 15.73
N ILE A 328 27.15 -11.99 15.17
CA ILE A 328 25.74 -12.18 15.52
C ILE A 328 25.61 -12.70 16.95
N ALA A 329 26.41 -13.70 17.34
CA ALA A 329 26.38 -14.28 18.67
C ALA A 329 26.70 -13.24 19.76
N ASN A 330 27.72 -12.42 19.55
CA ASN A 330 28.12 -11.33 20.44
C ASN A 330 27.03 -10.25 20.55
N SER A 331 26.42 -9.88 19.42
CA SER A 331 25.33 -8.91 19.41
C SER A 331 24.08 -9.44 20.14
N ILE A 332 23.72 -10.72 19.95
CA ILE A 332 22.63 -11.37 20.73
C ILE A 332 22.94 -11.29 22.22
N LYS A 333 24.16 -11.64 22.64
CA LYS A 333 24.57 -11.60 24.04
C LYS A 333 24.41 -10.20 24.66
N SER A 334 24.71 -9.14 23.91
CA SER A 334 24.53 -7.75 24.37
C SER A 334 23.05 -7.36 24.43
N VAL A 335 22.26 -7.71 23.42
CA VAL A 335 20.85 -7.32 23.32
C VAL A 335 19.99 -7.97 24.41
N ILE A 336 20.20 -9.26 24.70
CA ILE A 336 19.36 -9.98 25.68
C ILE A 336 19.50 -9.46 27.11
N GLN A 337 20.62 -8.80 27.43
CA GLN A 337 20.83 -8.12 28.71
C GLN A 337 19.96 -6.86 28.85
N LYS A 338 19.54 -6.28 27.72
CA LYS A 338 18.72 -5.05 27.63
C LYS A 338 17.25 -5.33 27.34
N ILE A 339 16.87 -6.59 27.08
CA ILE A 339 15.48 -6.97 26.80
C ILE A 339 14.61 -6.67 28.02
N GLN A 340 13.59 -5.84 27.80
CA GLN A 340 12.55 -5.52 28.75
C GLN A 340 11.24 -5.25 28.00
N GLU A 341 10.10 -5.47 28.65
CA GLU A 341 8.80 -5.14 28.05
C GLU A 341 8.70 -3.61 27.83
N PRO A 342 8.37 -3.15 26.62
CA PRO A 342 8.10 -1.73 26.36
C PRO A 342 6.87 -1.21 27.14
N SER A 343 6.82 0.10 27.41
CA SER A 343 5.73 0.78 28.13
C SER A 343 4.35 0.44 27.56
N ASP A 344 4.23 0.49 26.24
CA ASP A 344 2.98 0.30 25.52
C ASP A 344 2.66 -1.18 25.26
N LYS A 345 3.45 -2.11 25.82
CA LYS A 345 3.24 -3.56 25.76
C LYS A 345 3.06 -4.03 24.31
N GLN A 346 1.85 -4.44 23.91
CA GLN A 346 1.52 -4.89 22.55
C GLN A 346 0.83 -3.82 21.70
N GLY A 347 0.75 -2.61 22.21
CA GLY A 347 -0.01 -1.53 21.62
C GLY A 347 -1.51 -1.77 21.68
N GLN A 348 -2.23 -0.97 20.91
CA GLN A 348 -3.69 -0.93 20.89
C GLN A 348 -4.14 -0.16 19.63
N VAL A 349 -5.40 -0.33 19.24
CA VAL A 349 -5.93 0.26 18.00
C VAL A 349 -6.07 1.79 18.09
N PHE A 350 -6.34 2.33 19.27
CA PHE A 350 -6.63 3.75 19.52
C PHE A 350 -5.77 4.30 20.66
N ALA A 351 -5.75 5.62 20.87
CA ALA A 351 -5.14 6.27 22.03
C ALA A 351 -3.61 6.11 22.23
N LEU A 352 -2.89 5.44 21.34
CA LEU A 352 -1.42 5.43 21.39
C LEU A 352 -0.85 6.75 20.94
N LYS A 353 0.34 7.09 21.46
CA LYS A 353 1.05 8.32 21.13
C LYS A 353 2.45 8.02 20.58
N ARG A 354 2.88 8.82 19.62
CA ARG A 354 4.25 8.85 19.13
C ARG A 354 5.21 9.23 20.26
N THR A 355 6.40 8.63 20.24
CA THR A 355 7.41 8.79 21.32
C THR A 355 8.48 9.82 20.98
N SER A 356 8.66 10.11 19.71
CA SER A 356 9.51 11.20 19.20
C SER A 356 8.85 11.83 17.98
N ASP A 357 9.60 12.64 17.24
CA ASP A 357 9.14 13.32 16.03
C ASP A 357 9.98 12.85 14.84
N ILE A 358 9.36 12.77 13.66
CA ILE A 358 10.06 12.53 12.39
C ILE A 358 11.01 13.70 12.10
N GLU A 359 12.26 13.38 11.75
CA GLU A 359 13.30 14.38 11.43
C GLU A 359 13.11 15.02 10.05
N ASN A 360 12.65 14.24 9.06
CA ASN A 360 12.43 14.72 7.70
C ASN A 360 11.15 15.55 7.60
N ASP A 361 11.25 16.82 7.19
CA ASP A 361 10.12 17.74 7.12
C ASP A 361 9.05 17.34 6.08
N GLU A 362 9.43 16.76 4.95
CA GLU A 362 8.46 16.25 3.95
C GLU A 362 7.59 15.17 4.58
N PHE A 363 8.19 14.19 5.26
CA PHE A 363 7.46 13.13 5.94
C PHE A 363 6.68 13.62 7.15
N LYS A 364 7.24 14.54 7.92
CA LYS A 364 6.55 15.13 9.06
C LYS A 364 5.27 15.84 8.61
N ASN A 365 5.36 16.69 7.58
CA ASN A 365 4.21 17.40 7.01
C ASN A 365 3.22 16.45 6.33
N TRP A 366 3.70 15.33 5.80
CA TRP A 366 2.86 14.33 5.15
C TRP A 366 2.09 13.45 6.13
N PHE A 367 2.74 12.97 7.19
CA PHE A 367 2.13 12.04 8.13
C PHE A 367 1.35 12.72 9.24
N TYR A 368 1.83 13.86 9.75
CA TYR A 368 1.30 14.43 10.97
C TYR A 368 0.11 15.34 10.70
N ASP A 369 -0.95 15.13 11.48
CA ASP A 369 -2.12 15.97 11.53
C ASP A 369 -2.09 16.77 12.84
N LYS A 370 -2.21 18.10 12.72
CA LYS A 370 -2.11 19.01 13.86
C LYS A 370 -3.23 18.77 14.89
N SER A 371 -4.44 18.46 14.44
CA SER A 371 -5.63 18.26 15.28
C SER A 371 -5.63 16.87 15.93
N LEU A 372 -5.06 15.87 15.26
CA LEU A 372 -4.77 14.57 15.87
C LEU A 372 -3.65 14.66 16.91
N GLY A 373 -2.71 15.59 16.75
CA GLY A 373 -1.57 15.76 17.65
C GLY A 373 -0.62 14.56 17.56
N LYS A 374 -0.16 14.06 18.72
CA LYS A 374 0.75 12.89 18.79
C LYS A 374 0.03 11.54 18.71
N TYR A 375 -1.29 11.51 18.60
CA TYR A 375 -2.04 10.26 18.59
C TYR A 375 -1.83 9.48 17.28
N ILE A 376 -1.83 8.16 17.38
CA ILE A 376 -1.78 7.22 16.26
C ILE A 376 -2.82 6.12 16.43
N THR A 377 -3.18 5.47 15.33
CA THR A 377 -4.15 4.37 15.29
C THR A 377 -3.59 3.13 14.62
N ASN A 378 -4.28 1.99 14.79
CA ASN A 378 -3.93 0.69 14.17
C ASN A 378 -2.50 0.19 14.49
N HIS A 379 -1.94 0.54 15.66
CA HIS A 379 -0.59 0.15 16.06
C HIS A 379 -0.64 -0.89 17.19
N GLU A 380 -0.92 -2.13 16.81
CA GLU A 380 -0.97 -3.28 17.72
C GLU A 380 -0.25 -4.50 17.13
N THR A 381 0.29 -5.33 17.99
CA THR A 381 1.05 -6.53 17.62
C THR A 381 0.20 -7.80 17.70
N ARG A 382 0.59 -8.83 16.94
CA ARG A 382 -0.05 -10.15 16.97
C ARG A 382 0.67 -11.10 17.94
N GLY A 383 -0.01 -12.20 18.27
CA GLY A 383 0.59 -13.31 19.00
C GLY A 383 1.55 -14.12 18.12
N HIS A 384 2.62 -14.63 18.73
CA HIS A 384 3.65 -15.44 18.08
C HIS A 384 4.03 -16.67 18.92
N LEU A 385 4.66 -17.65 18.27
CA LEU A 385 5.34 -18.75 18.95
C LEU A 385 6.65 -18.24 19.58
N THR A 386 7.02 -18.74 20.74
CA THR A 386 8.28 -18.35 21.43
C THR A 386 9.51 -18.61 20.56
N ALA A 387 9.51 -19.71 19.80
CA ALA A 387 10.58 -19.99 18.84
C ALA A 387 10.69 -18.95 17.71
N ASP A 388 9.59 -18.28 17.33
CA ASP A 388 9.64 -17.22 16.32
C ASP A 388 10.23 -15.93 16.88
N LEU A 389 10.04 -15.63 18.17
CA LEU A 389 10.68 -14.47 18.81
C LEU A 389 12.20 -14.56 18.69
N GLN A 390 12.78 -15.76 18.81
CA GLN A 390 14.22 -15.99 18.61
C GLN A 390 14.65 -15.74 17.17
N ARG A 391 13.84 -16.18 16.20
CA ARG A 391 14.10 -15.93 14.78
C ARG A 391 14.03 -14.44 14.48
N TYR A 392 13.09 -13.71 15.11
CA TYR A 392 12.98 -12.26 14.97
C TYR A 392 14.18 -11.54 15.55
N LEU A 393 14.59 -11.89 16.79
CA LEU A 393 15.81 -11.39 17.42
C LEU A 393 17.03 -11.58 16.50
N PHE A 394 17.22 -12.80 15.99
CA PHE A 394 18.29 -13.13 15.04
C PHE A 394 18.23 -12.28 13.77
N CYS A 395 17.06 -12.14 13.14
CA CYS A 395 16.91 -11.36 11.91
C CYS A 395 17.16 -9.86 12.12
N SER A 396 16.64 -9.29 13.22
CA SER A 396 16.83 -7.87 13.56
C SER A 396 18.30 -7.55 13.83
N ILE A 397 19.00 -8.45 14.54
CA ILE A 397 20.44 -8.34 14.76
C ILE A 397 21.22 -8.49 13.46
N TRP A 398 20.85 -9.45 12.60
CA TRP A 398 21.44 -9.58 11.27
C TRP A 398 21.33 -8.28 10.48
N GLY A 399 20.18 -7.62 10.50
CA GLY A 399 19.98 -6.33 9.82
C GLY A 399 20.96 -5.24 10.28
N SER A 400 21.25 -5.21 11.59
CA SER A 400 22.17 -4.24 12.19
C SER A 400 23.64 -4.59 11.93
N VAL A 401 24.04 -5.84 12.18
CA VAL A 401 25.41 -6.33 11.96
C VAL A 401 25.78 -6.29 10.48
N SER A 402 24.86 -6.67 9.58
CA SER A 402 25.10 -6.57 8.14
C SER A 402 25.36 -5.14 7.66
N LYS A 403 24.82 -4.12 8.35
CA LYS A 403 25.14 -2.72 8.08
C LYS A 403 26.56 -2.39 8.51
N GLU A 404 26.86 -2.70 9.78
CA GLU A 404 28.14 -2.39 10.43
C GLU A 404 29.33 -3.02 9.70
N PHE A 405 29.18 -4.26 9.26
CA PHE A 405 30.21 -5.03 8.56
C PHE A 405 30.07 -5.01 7.03
N ASN A 406 29.18 -4.17 6.48
CA ASN A 406 28.94 -4.00 5.04
C ASN A 406 28.70 -5.32 4.28
N TRP A 407 27.86 -6.20 4.83
CA TRP A 407 27.51 -7.46 4.17
C TRP A 407 26.57 -7.24 2.99
N ALA A 408 26.77 -8.01 1.91
CA ALA A 408 25.89 -7.96 0.75
C ALA A 408 24.44 -8.36 1.06
N SER A 409 24.24 -9.30 2.00
CA SER A 409 22.89 -9.75 2.39
C SER A 409 22.43 -9.02 3.65
N ARG A 410 21.45 -8.12 3.49
CA ARG A 410 20.85 -7.35 4.61
C ARG A 410 19.77 -8.10 5.39
N SER A 411 19.52 -9.37 5.06
CA SER A 411 18.62 -10.29 5.76
C SER A 411 19.16 -11.72 5.61
N PRO A 412 18.98 -12.61 6.61
CA PRO A 412 19.42 -13.99 6.47
C PRO A 412 18.53 -14.75 5.47
N LYS A 413 19.11 -15.72 4.78
CA LYS A 413 18.40 -16.74 3.99
C LYS A 413 18.43 -18.07 4.73
N SER A 414 17.63 -19.06 4.32
CA SER A 414 17.56 -20.38 4.97
C SER A 414 18.91 -21.06 5.23
N LYS A 415 19.91 -20.83 4.35
CA LYS A 415 21.27 -21.38 4.50
C LYS A 415 22.08 -20.75 5.63
N ASP A 416 21.70 -19.54 6.05
CA ASP A 416 22.41 -18.75 7.05
C ASP A 416 21.92 -19.05 8.48
N TYR A 417 20.85 -19.84 8.61
CA TYR A 417 20.25 -20.19 9.91
C TYR A 417 21.07 -21.27 10.63
N PRO A 418 21.46 -21.04 11.90
CA PRO A 418 22.04 -22.08 12.73
C PRO A 418 20.97 -23.13 13.08
N GLU A 419 21.41 -24.36 13.38
CA GLU A 419 20.53 -25.52 13.55
C GLU A 419 19.37 -25.27 14.53
N TYR A 420 19.63 -24.60 15.65
CA TYR A 420 18.60 -24.30 16.66
C TYR A 420 17.49 -23.38 16.16
N LEU A 421 17.76 -22.50 15.20
CA LEU A 421 16.80 -21.52 14.69
C LEU A 421 15.99 -22.03 13.49
N ILE A 422 16.31 -23.21 12.96
CA ILE A 422 15.60 -23.80 11.83
C ILE A 422 14.14 -24.09 12.23
N PRO A 423 13.13 -23.57 11.52
CA PRO A 423 11.73 -23.88 11.79
C PRO A 423 11.41 -25.34 11.42
N LYS A 424 10.42 -25.94 12.09
CA LYS A 424 9.94 -27.31 11.83
C LYS A 424 9.13 -27.41 10.52
N HIS A 425 9.64 -26.85 9.43
CA HIS A 425 8.98 -26.81 8.12
C HIS A 425 9.76 -27.71 7.16
N LYS A 426 9.09 -28.73 6.58
CA LYS A 426 9.71 -29.74 5.70
C LYS A 426 10.53 -29.13 4.55
N ASN A 427 10.12 -27.98 4.03
CA ASN A 427 10.74 -27.35 2.86
C ASN A 427 11.81 -26.29 3.20
N PHE A 428 12.14 -26.03 4.47
CA PHE A 428 13.01 -24.90 4.82
C PHE A 428 14.42 -24.97 4.19
N LYS A 429 14.98 -26.19 4.10
CA LYS A 429 16.29 -26.44 3.46
C LYS A 429 16.22 -26.64 1.95
N SER A 430 15.04 -26.64 1.34
CA SER A 430 14.88 -26.94 -0.11
C SER A 430 15.33 -25.81 -1.04
N GLY A 431 15.69 -24.64 -0.51
CA GLY A 431 15.92 -23.41 -1.27
C GLY A 431 14.62 -22.70 -1.72
N LYS A 432 13.47 -23.38 -1.71
CA LYS A 432 12.16 -22.76 -1.91
C LYS A 432 11.79 -21.93 -0.67
N PHE A 433 11.38 -20.68 -0.88
CA PHE A 433 11.08 -19.71 0.19
C PHE A 433 12.28 -19.49 1.13
N ALA A 434 13.48 -19.38 0.53
CA ALA A 434 14.72 -19.17 1.28
C ALA A 434 14.74 -17.87 2.11
N ASP A 435 13.84 -16.94 1.85
CA ASP A 435 13.70 -15.62 2.48
C ASP A 435 12.44 -15.52 3.37
N ARG A 436 11.90 -16.65 3.85
CA ARG A 436 10.65 -16.70 4.64
C ARG A 436 10.65 -15.78 5.87
N PHE A 437 11.79 -15.62 6.52
CA PHE A 437 11.98 -14.71 7.65
C PHE A 437 12.85 -13.55 7.19
N ARG A 438 12.28 -12.35 7.16
CA ARG A 438 12.95 -11.20 6.58
C ARG A 438 12.77 -9.95 7.45
N VAL A 439 13.90 -9.43 7.94
CA VAL A 439 13.95 -8.11 8.58
C VAL A 439 13.79 -7.00 7.54
N GLN A 440 13.15 -5.92 7.96
CA GLN A 440 13.05 -4.65 7.24
C GLN A 440 14.09 -3.69 7.83
N PRO A 441 15.36 -3.64 7.34
CA PRO A 441 16.44 -2.92 8.02
C PRO A 441 16.18 -1.42 8.06
N TRP A 442 16.64 -0.76 9.12
CA TRP A 442 16.39 0.66 9.37
C TRP A 442 16.85 1.58 8.23
N ASP A 443 18.00 1.30 7.64
CA ASP A 443 18.79 2.20 6.79
C ASP A 443 18.53 2.05 5.29
N ILE A 444 17.56 1.24 4.89
CA ILE A 444 17.20 1.05 3.48
C ILE A 444 15.68 1.06 3.33
N PRO A 445 15.14 1.30 2.11
CA PRO A 445 13.71 1.19 1.91
C PRO A 445 13.20 -0.24 2.16
N ALA A 446 11.99 -0.32 2.71
CA ALA A 446 11.33 -1.59 3.00
C ALA A 446 11.16 -2.45 1.74
N THR A 447 10.93 -3.74 1.90
CA THR A 447 10.44 -4.58 0.82
C THR A 447 9.00 -4.24 0.46
N THR A 448 8.55 -4.63 -0.73
CA THR A 448 7.14 -4.46 -1.12
C THR A 448 6.20 -4.99 -0.05
N ILE A 449 5.33 -4.14 0.51
CA ILE A 449 4.26 -4.53 1.43
C ILE A 449 3.17 -5.22 0.58
N THR A 450 2.95 -6.51 0.85
CA THR A 450 1.95 -7.34 0.15
C THR A 450 0.75 -7.61 1.06
N CYS A 451 -0.42 -7.89 0.49
CA CYS A 451 -1.60 -8.30 1.26
C CYS A 451 -1.37 -9.60 2.07
N HIS A 452 -0.38 -10.41 1.67
CA HIS A 452 0.03 -11.61 2.37
C HIS A 452 0.68 -11.35 3.73
N ILE A 453 1.05 -10.11 4.10
CA ILE A 453 1.49 -9.79 5.47
C ILE A 453 0.46 -10.24 6.53
N SER A 454 -0.83 -10.29 6.17
CA SER A 454 -1.91 -10.87 6.97
C SER A 454 -1.67 -12.33 7.38
N LYS A 455 -1.01 -13.11 6.52
CA LYS A 455 -0.66 -14.53 6.71
C LYS A 455 0.80 -14.70 7.09
N ASP A 456 1.70 -14.17 6.26
CA ASP A 456 3.15 -14.32 6.29
C ASP A 456 3.86 -13.12 6.94
N GLY A 457 3.42 -12.70 8.13
CA GLY A 457 4.08 -11.60 8.85
C GLY A 457 5.57 -11.83 9.18
N HIS A 458 6.07 -13.07 9.07
CA HIS A 458 7.50 -13.39 9.21
C HIS A 458 8.37 -12.73 8.13
N TYR A 459 7.78 -12.33 7.00
CA TYR A 459 8.49 -11.60 5.94
C TYR A 459 8.72 -10.12 6.26
N TYR A 460 8.11 -9.62 7.34
CA TYR A 460 8.11 -8.22 7.73
C TYR A 460 8.49 -8.10 9.20
N ILE A 461 9.70 -8.52 9.55
CA ILE A 461 10.22 -8.45 10.92
C ILE A 461 10.67 -7.01 11.21
N HIS A 462 10.29 -6.51 12.38
CA HIS A 462 10.64 -5.18 12.85
C HIS A 462 12.16 -5.07 13.07
N PRO A 463 12.83 -3.98 12.65
CA PRO A 463 14.29 -3.87 12.72
C PRO A 463 14.88 -3.72 14.13
N ASP A 464 14.13 -3.21 15.11
CA ASP A 464 14.59 -3.14 16.51
C ASP A 464 14.63 -4.55 17.15
N PRO A 465 15.81 -5.08 17.51
CA PRO A 465 15.93 -6.40 18.11
C PRO A 465 15.37 -6.48 19.52
N LEU A 466 15.09 -5.35 20.18
CA LEU A 466 14.44 -5.34 21.50
C LEU A 466 12.93 -5.58 21.42
N GLN A 467 12.34 -5.58 20.22
CA GLN A 467 10.88 -5.67 20.05
C GLN A 467 10.40 -7.07 19.64
N CYS A 468 11.28 -7.89 19.05
CA CYS A 468 11.04 -9.31 18.70
C CYS A 468 9.64 -9.57 18.11
N ARG A 469 9.28 -8.87 17.03
CA ARG A 469 7.94 -8.94 16.42
C ARG A 469 7.95 -8.69 14.91
N SER A 470 6.83 -8.98 14.25
CA SER A 470 6.57 -8.44 12.91
C SER A 470 6.06 -7.00 12.98
N LEU A 471 6.05 -6.33 11.83
CA LEU A 471 5.46 -4.99 11.69
C LEU A 471 3.97 -5.01 12.04
N THR A 472 3.46 -3.88 12.53
CA THR A 472 2.03 -3.62 12.77
C THR A 472 1.34 -3.08 11.51
N VAL A 473 0.02 -2.93 11.57
CA VAL A 473 -0.76 -2.26 10.50
C VAL A 473 -0.29 -0.82 10.30
N ARG A 474 -0.16 -0.02 11.37
CA ARG A 474 0.35 1.37 11.29
C ARG A 474 1.73 1.49 10.63
N GLU A 475 2.67 0.63 10.99
CA GLU A 475 4.01 0.62 10.39
C GLU A 475 3.95 0.29 8.89
N ALA A 476 3.19 -0.74 8.52
CA ALA A 476 2.97 -1.08 7.12
C ALA A 476 2.27 0.06 6.36
N ALA A 477 1.32 0.74 6.98
CA ALA A 477 0.61 1.88 6.41
C ALA A 477 1.53 3.08 6.17
N ARG A 478 2.43 3.40 7.11
CA ARG A 478 3.44 4.46 6.91
C ARG A 478 4.49 4.13 5.87
N ILE A 479 4.92 2.86 5.78
CA ILE A 479 5.78 2.39 4.68
C ILE A 479 5.05 2.49 3.32
N GLN A 480 3.72 2.32 3.31
CA GLN A 480 2.86 2.64 2.18
C GLN A 480 2.52 4.13 2.08
N THR A 481 3.09 5.02 2.91
CA THR A 481 2.87 6.47 2.91
C THR A 481 1.42 6.92 3.19
N PHE A 482 0.64 6.17 3.95
CA PHE A 482 -0.65 6.67 4.45
C PHE A 482 -0.47 7.62 5.64
N PRO A 483 -1.18 8.77 5.68
CA PRO A 483 -1.16 9.70 6.82
C PRO A 483 -1.58 9.05 8.16
N ASP A 484 -1.19 9.65 9.29
CA ASP A 484 -1.54 9.12 10.62
C ASP A 484 -3.03 9.25 10.95
N ASN A 485 -3.70 10.23 10.36
CA ASN A 485 -5.16 10.40 10.47
C ASN A 485 -5.95 9.43 9.57
N TYR A 486 -5.28 8.57 8.80
CA TYR A 486 -5.94 7.54 7.98
C TYR A 486 -6.20 6.29 8.82
N PHE A 487 -7.47 6.03 9.16
CA PHE A 487 -7.87 4.87 9.97
C PHE A 487 -8.35 3.71 9.09
N PHE A 488 -7.80 2.51 9.32
CA PHE A 488 -8.20 1.30 8.60
C PHE A 488 -9.27 0.54 9.41
N VAL A 489 -10.47 0.45 8.85
CA VAL A 489 -11.62 -0.24 9.44
C VAL A 489 -11.59 -1.73 9.11
N GLY A 490 -12.00 -2.57 10.06
CA GLY A 490 -12.04 -4.04 9.91
C GLY A 490 -11.16 -4.74 10.93
N ASN A 491 -11.10 -6.07 10.86
CA ASN A 491 -10.18 -6.85 11.68
C ASN A 491 -8.73 -6.72 11.17
N ARG A 492 -7.75 -7.12 11.99
CA ARG A 492 -6.33 -6.95 11.64
C ARG A 492 -5.93 -7.60 10.31
N THR A 493 -6.50 -8.75 9.96
CA THR A 493 -6.22 -9.42 8.67
C THR A 493 -6.72 -8.56 7.51
N GLU A 494 -7.94 -8.05 7.59
CA GLU A 494 -8.53 -7.15 6.59
C GLU A 494 -7.71 -5.86 6.46
N GLN A 495 -7.31 -5.25 7.57
CA GLN A 495 -6.48 -4.04 7.57
C GLN A 495 -5.14 -4.27 6.85
N TYR A 496 -4.48 -5.41 7.08
CA TYR A 496 -3.26 -5.76 6.36
C TYR A 496 -3.48 -5.99 4.86
N VAL A 497 -4.59 -6.62 4.48
CA VAL A 497 -4.96 -6.81 3.07
C VAL A 497 -5.17 -5.47 2.38
N GLN A 498 -5.91 -4.56 3.02
CA GLN A 498 -6.12 -3.19 2.56
C GLN A 498 -4.79 -2.47 2.30
N VAL A 499 -3.92 -2.39 3.32
CA VAL A 499 -2.62 -1.72 3.22
C VAL A 499 -1.74 -2.33 2.12
N GLY A 500 -1.70 -3.66 2.00
CA GLY A 500 -0.86 -4.34 1.01
C GLY A 500 -1.33 -4.18 -0.45
N ASN A 501 -2.64 -4.06 -0.67
CA ASN A 501 -3.23 -3.86 -1.99
C ASN A 501 -3.10 -2.41 -2.49
N ALA A 502 -2.98 -1.44 -1.58
CA ALA A 502 -2.92 -0.03 -1.94
C ALA A 502 -1.69 0.37 -2.78
N VAL A 503 -1.85 1.46 -3.53
CA VAL A 503 -0.75 2.27 -4.08
C VAL A 503 -0.32 3.27 -3.01
N PRO A 504 0.99 3.56 -2.86
CA PRO A 504 1.44 4.56 -1.90
C PRO A 504 0.84 5.96 -2.19
N PRO A 505 0.09 6.59 -1.26
CA PRO A 505 -0.52 7.88 -1.51
C PRO A 505 0.47 9.00 -1.87
N LEU A 506 1.68 9.02 -1.30
CA LEU A 506 2.68 10.03 -1.66
C LEU A 506 3.17 9.85 -3.11
N LEU A 507 3.27 8.62 -3.61
CA LEU A 507 3.56 8.37 -5.02
C LEU A 507 2.41 8.83 -5.91
N ALA A 508 1.17 8.51 -5.51
CA ALA A 508 -0.02 8.93 -6.23
C ALA A 508 -0.15 10.46 -6.30
N LYS A 509 0.26 11.20 -5.26
CA LYS A 509 0.36 12.67 -5.30
C LYS A 509 1.35 13.17 -6.36
N LYS A 510 2.52 12.53 -6.48
CA LYS A 510 3.51 12.87 -7.52
C LYS A 510 3.01 12.58 -8.94
N ILE A 511 2.22 11.50 -9.10
CA ILE A 511 1.51 11.20 -10.34
C ILE A 511 0.45 12.28 -10.62
N ALA A 512 -0.36 12.65 -9.64
CA ALA A 512 -1.40 13.67 -9.76
C ALA A 512 -0.83 15.03 -10.19
N ASN A 513 0.37 15.40 -9.74
CA ASN A 513 1.03 16.62 -10.18
C ASN A 513 1.36 16.61 -11.69
N ASN A 514 1.78 15.46 -12.24
CA ASN A 514 1.97 15.29 -13.69
C ASN A 514 0.63 15.35 -14.43
N VAL A 515 -0.41 14.69 -13.91
CA VAL A 515 -1.76 14.75 -14.50
C VAL A 515 -2.29 16.18 -14.53
N LEU A 516 -2.08 16.96 -13.47
CA LEU A 516 -2.49 18.36 -13.44
C LEU A 516 -1.75 19.21 -14.49
N SER A 517 -0.48 18.91 -14.76
CA SER A 517 0.29 19.60 -15.81
C SER A 517 -0.18 19.27 -17.22
N ILE A 518 -0.89 18.15 -17.42
CA ILE A 518 -1.49 17.77 -18.71
C ILE A 518 -2.83 18.48 -18.93
N LEU A 519 -3.55 18.74 -17.84
CA LEU A 519 -4.91 19.30 -17.86
C LEU A 519 -4.94 20.84 -17.75
N ARG A 520 -3.76 21.48 -17.67
CA ARG A 520 -3.56 22.92 -17.70
C ARG A 520 -2.93 23.30 -19.02
#